data_AF-A0A5C6M244-F1
#
_entry.id   AF-A0A5C6M244-F1
#
_cell.length_a   1.000
_cell.length_b   1.000
_cell.length_c   1.000
_cell.angle_alpha   90.00
_cell.angle_beta   90.00
_cell.angle_gamma   90.00
#
_symmetry.space_group_name_H-M   'P 1'
#
loop_
_entity.id
_entity.type
_entity.pdbx_description
1 polymer ?
#
loop_
_entity_poly.entity_id
_entity_poly.type
_entity_poly.pdbx_seq_one_letter_code
_entity_poly.pdbx_strand_id
1 'polypeptide(L)'
;MFNPSEISLVDGICRVNGCTGSFVSDSGLIITNHHCAFDAIQKASTSDRDLLTNGFIAGSRAEEIPAPDYQVRITENYRDISAEVLSVVQEGMSFLERTKAIEKRRKELEIEAERQHPGLRAEAAEMFAGRTYVLFLYTYLKDVRLVFAPPASVGNFGGEADNWEWPRHTGDFSFMRAYTAPDGSSATWSAQNIPYRPKRFLRVQSAGVDEGDAVFLLGYPGRTARHRTASFLQYESRVRLPLTVELYQWQIRQMEEAGVGDRSVAIRHASRTKSLANVEKRSRGQLQGLQRAQIVEQRLQQESELQSFIEADEVLRQKYGSVLRDIAAVYAEMESAGPLEIHLQQLRQACRAAAFGFAVVDAVHERAKPDIERESPWMDRNYAQSVQELKVSLRDWHPPTDVEMLSGMLRRLSSIPGARQIPALIPLTESEQICEQAAKRLIE
;
A
#
# COMPACT_ATOMS: atom_id res chain seq x y z
N MET A 1 1.05 28.14 -3.36
CA MET A 1 0.94 26.84 -2.64
C MET A 1 2.16 25.97 -2.89
N PHE A 2 2.63 25.88 -4.13
CA PHE A 2 3.82 25.12 -4.51
C PHE A 2 4.71 25.98 -5.44
N ASN A 3 6.03 25.98 -5.20
CA ASN A 3 7.05 26.55 -6.09
C ASN A 3 8.33 25.68 -5.98
N PRO A 4 8.83 25.05 -7.06
CA PRO A 4 10.03 24.20 -6.97
C PRO A 4 11.31 24.96 -6.58
N SER A 5 11.34 26.28 -6.81
CA SER A 5 12.53 27.11 -6.59
C SER A 5 12.50 27.88 -5.27
N GLU A 6 11.44 27.76 -4.48
CA GLU A 6 11.23 28.52 -3.25
C GLU A 6 10.57 27.69 -2.15
N ILE A 7 10.78 28.07 -0.89
CA ILE A 7 10.10 27.43 0.24
C ILE A 7 8.59 27.75 0.19
N SER A 8 7.78 26.71 0.05
CA SER A 8 6.35 26.77 -0.17
C SER A 8 5.57 25.90 0.82
N LEU A 9 4.24 25.84 0.71
CA LEU A 9 3.42 25.11 1.71
C LEU A 9 3.71 23.61 1.72
N VAL A 10 4.08 23.03 0.56
CA VAL A 10 4.38 21.59 0.48
C VAL A 10 5.60 21.19 1.31
N ASP A 11 6.53 22.12 1.55
CA ASP A 11 7.74 21.88 2.36
C ASP A 11 7.40 21.66 3.85
N GLY A 12 6.17 22.00 4.26
CA GLY A 12 5.63 21.68 5.58
C GLY A 12 4.80 20.39 5.63
N ILE A 13 4.66 19.67 4.51
CA ILE A 13 3.88 18.43 4.40
C ILE A 13 4.84 17.24 4.33
N CYS A 14 4.50 16.16 5.01
CA CYS A 14 5.31 14.94 5.03
C CYS A 14 4.43 13.69 5.00
N ARG A 15 5.02 12.56 4.62
CA ARG A 15 4.38 11.25 4.70
C ARG A 15 4.84 10.56 5.98
N VAL A 16 3.91 10.22 6.87
CA VAL A 16 4.17 9.58 8.16
C VAL A 16 3.65 8.15 8.09
N ASN A 17 4.55 7.17 7.98
CA ASN A 17 4.21 5.74 7.97
C ASN A 17 2.99 5.36 7.09
N GLY A 18 2.96 5.83 5.84
CA GLY A 18 1.86 5.57 4.91
C GLY A 18 0.72 6.60 4.92
N CYS A 19 0.59 7.39 5.98
CA CYS A 19 -0.33 8.52 6.10
C CYS A 19 0.31 9.85 5.65
N THR A 20 -0.49 10.91 5.63
CA THR A 20 -0.01 12.30 5.52
C THR A 20 0.10 12.91 6.92
N GLY A 21 1.12 13.73 7.14
CA GLY A 21 1.25 14.61 8.30
C GLY A 21 1.75 15.98 7.88
N SER A 22 1.74 16.94 8.80
CA SER A 22 2.30 18.26 8.56
C SER A 22 3.13 18.73 9.74
N PHE A 23 4.24 19.40 9.45
CA PHE A 23 5.02 20.07 10.48
C PHE A 23 4.23 21.28 10.99
N VAL A 24 4.13 21.43 12.30
CA VAL A 24 3.42 22.53 12.99
C VAL A 24 4.34 23.33 13.92
N SER A 25 5.64 23.04 13.92
CA SER A 25 6.65 23.86 14.57
C SER A 25 8.00 23.80 13.85
N ASP A 26 8.89 24.73 14.21
CA ASP A 26 10.29 24.77 13.74
C ASP A 26 11.18 23.68 14.34
N SER A 27 10.64 22.91 15.29
CA SER A 27 11.33 21.86 16.04
C SER A 27 10.76 20.49 15.71
N GLY A 28 10.33 20.29 14.45
CA GLY A 28 9.98 19.00 13.89
C GLY A 28 8.71 18.38 14.45
N LEU A 29 7.85 19.14 15.15
CA LEU A 29 6.56 18.66 15.64
C LEU A 29 5.64 18.43 14.44
N ILE A 30 5.06 17.24 14.35
CA ILE A 30 4.20 16.79 13.26
C ILE A 30 2.82 16.50 13.83
N ILE A 31 1.79 17.03 13.19
CA ILE A 31 0.41 16.59 13.39
C ILE A 31 0.03 15.55 12.33
N THR A 32 -0.61 14.46 12.75
CA THR A 32 -1.21 13.45 11.88
C THR A 32 -2.44 12.85 12.58
N ASN A 33 -3.13 11.89 11.97
CA ASN A 33 -4.29 11.27 12.61
C ASN A 33 -3.86 10.34 13.76
N HIS A 34 -4.76 10.10 14.71
CA HIS A 34 -4.55 9.12 15.78
C HIS A 34 -4.41 7.71 15.18
N HIS A 35 -5.24 7.35 14.20
CA HIS A 35 -5.12 6.04 13.54
C HIS A 35 -3.78 5.85 12.80
N CYS A 36 -3.15 6.93 12.35
CA CYS A 36 -1.83 6.90 11.72
C CYS A 36 -0.70 6.67 12.73
N ALA A 37 -0.85 7.12 13.97
CA ALA A 37 0.08 6.85 15.07
C ALA A 37 -0.27 5.59 15.87
N PHE A 38 -1.36 4.90 15.53
CA PHE A 38 -1.91 3.79 16.32
C PHE A 38 -0.91 2.66 16.57
N ASP A 39 -0.13 2.26 15.56
CA ASP A 39 0.86 1.20 15.70
C ASP A 39 1.99 1.60 16.68
N ALA A 40 2.43 2.87 16.64
CA ALA A 40 3.37 3.40 17.64
C ALA A 40 2.78 3.40 19.06
N ILE A 41 1.53 3.85 19.22
CA ILE A 41 0.83 3.88 20.52
C ILE A 41 0.67 2.46 21.08
N GLN A 42 0.24 1.51 20.23
CA GLN A 42 0.04 0.12 20.62
C GLN A 42 1.36 -0.51 21.08
N LYS A 43 2.44 -0.38 20.30
CA LYS A 43 3.75 -0.94 20.64
C LYS A 43 4.37 -0.31 21.89
N ALA A 44 4.04 0.95 22.17
CA ALA A 44 4.48 1.67 23.36
C ALA A 44 3.65 1.38 24.63
N SER A 45 2.48 0.76 24.47
CA SER A 45 1.57 0.40 25.57
C SER A 45 2.01 -0.89 26.24
N THR A 46 1.88 -0.94 27.57
CA THR A 46 2.10 -2.14 28.39
C THR A 46 0.87 -2.38 29.27
N SER A 47 0.82 -3.52 29.97
CA SER A 47 -0.25 -3.78 30.95
C SER A 47 -0.35 -2.69 32.01
N ASP A 48 0.80 -2.15 32.42
CA ASP A 48 0.90 -1.18 33.51
C ASP A 48 0.78 0.26 32.98
N ARG A 49 0.91 0.45 31.66
CA ARG A 49 0.84 1.75 30.98
C ARG A 49 0.06 1.61 29.68
N ASP A 50 -1.26 1.61 29.82
CA ASP A 50 -2.19 1.55 28.69
C ASP A 50 -2.37 2.94 28.05
N LEU A 51 -1.58 3.21 27.00
CA LEU A 51 -1.61 4.46 26.26
C LEU A 51 -2.80 4.53 25.29
N LEU A 52 -3.38 3.38 24.93
CA LEU A 52 -4.55 3.33 24.06
C LEU A 52 -5.77 3.83 24.81
N THR A 53 -6.01 3.31 26.01
CA THR A 53 -7.17 3.71 26.83
C THR A 53 -6.99 5.11 27.39
N ASN A 54 -5.80 5.46 27.87
CA ASN A 54 -5.59 6.68 28.65
C ASN A 54 -4.98 7.83 27.85
N GLY A 55 -4.55 7.59 26.60
CA GLY A 55 -3.78 8.54 25.83
C GLY A 55 -2.34 8.68 26.35
N PHE A 56 -1.62 9.64 25.76
CA PHE A 56 -0.23 9.93 26.08
C PHE A 56 0.07 11.42 25.89
N ILE A 57 0.89 11.98 26.77
CA ILE A 57 1.49 13.31 26.62
C ILE A 57 2.92 13.26 27.16
N ALA A 58 3.88 13.73 26.37
CA ALA A 58 5.25 13.91 26.83
C ALA A 58 5.38 15.26 27.54
N GLY A 59 5.77 15.28 28.82
CA GLY A 59 6.04 16.52 29.56
C GLY A 59 7.33 17.21 29.13
N SER A 60 8.24 16.46 28.51
CA SER A 60 9.53 16.94 28.01
C SER A 60 9.98 16.14 26.78
N ARG A 61 10.97 16.64 26.04
CA ARG A 61 11.55 15.92 24.87
C ARG A 61 12.15 14.55 25.24
N ALA A 62 12.62 14.41 26.48
CA ALA A 62 13.20 13.15 26.97
C ALA A 62 12.13 12.08 27.21
N GLU A 63 10.87 12.48 27.41
CA GLU A 63 9.73 11.58 27.62
C GLU A 63 9.05 11.16 26.32
N GLU A 64 9.40 11.76 25.18
CA GLU A 64 8.84 11.38 23.88
C GLU A 64 9.21 9.93 23.53
N ILE A 65 8.20 9.11 23.20
CA ILE A 65 8.38 7.65 23.06
C ILE A 65 8.85 7.30 21.64
N PRO A 66 9.95 6.57 21.46
CA PRO A 66 10.42 6.16 20.13
C PRO A 66 9.42 5.26 19.40
N ALA A 67 9.24 5.50 18.10
CA ALA A 67 8.46 4.68 17.19
C ALA A 67 9.41 4.04 16.14
N PRO A 68 10.09 2.93 16.45
CA PRO A 68 11.23 2.43 15.67
C PRO A 68 10.88 1.98 14.24
N ASP A 69 9.62 1.62 13.99
CA ASP A 69 9.14 1.20 12.66
C ASP A 69 8.57 2.36 11.85
N TYR A 70 8.51 3.57 12.42
CA TYR A 70 7.97 4.75 11.74
C TYR A 70 9.07 5.46 10.95
N GLN A 71 8.67 5.94 9.78
CA GLN A 71 9.49 6.80 8.94
C GLN A 71 8.69 8.04 8.54
N VAL A 72 9.36 9.19 8.56
CA VAL A 72 8.84 10.43 8.00
C VAL A 72 9.57 10.70 6.69
N ARG A 73 8.82 10.72 5.59
CA ARG A 73 9.33 11.01 4.25
C ARG A 73 8.93 12.43 3.84
N ILE A 74 9.92 13.22 3.45
CA ILE A 74 9.76 14.63 3.05
C ILE A 74 10.15 14.75 1.59
N THR A 75 9.29 15.34 0.77
CA THR A 75 9.59 15.61 -0.64
C THR A 75 10.55 16.79 -0.73
N GLU A 76 11.77 16.57 -1.20
CA GLU A 76 12.79 17.61 -1.34
C GLU A 76 12.78 18.27 -2.72
N ASN A 77 12.56 17.47 -3.75
CA ASN A 77 12.53 17.94 -5.13
C ASN A 77 11.81 16.91 -6.01
N TYR A 78 11.43 17.33 -7.22
CA TYR A 78 11.02 16.42 -8.28
C TYR A 78 11.34 16.98 -9.66
N ARG A 79 11.48 16.11 -10.66
CA ARG A 79 11.66 16.51 -12.06
C ARG A 79 10.96 15.55 -13.00
N ASP A 80 10.47 16.07 -14.11
CA ASP A 80 9.97 15.25 -15.22
C ASP A 80 11.15 14.49 -15.85
N ILE A 81 11.03 13.16 -15.93
CA ILE A 81 12.01 12.25 -16.55
C ILE A 81 11.38 11.45 -17.70
N SER A 82 10.23 11.88 -18.21
CA SER A 82 9.45 11.15 -19.21
C SER A 82 10.25 10.88 -20.48
N ALA A 83 10.98 11.89 -20.98
CA ALA A 83 11.83 11.74 -22.16
C ALA A 83 12.97 10.73 -21.93
N GLU A 84 13.60 10.76 -20.76
CA GLU A 84 14.72 9.88 -20.40
C GLU A 84 14.27 8.43 -20.20
N VAL A 85 13.05 8.24 -19.70
CA VAL A 85 12.44 6.92 -19.51
C VAL A 85 11.92 6.37 -20.85
N LEU A 86 11.28 7.19 -21.66
CA LEU A 86 10.69 6.73 -22.93
C LEU A 86 11.73 6.58 -24.05
N SER A 87 12.95 7.09 -23.91
CA SER A 87 14.01 6.96 -24.92
C SER A 87 14.46 5.51 -25.16
N VAL A 88 14.20 4.60 -24.21
CA VAL A 88 14.54 3.17 -24.35
C VAL A 88 13.45 2.37 -25.05
N VAL A 89 12.28 2.97 -25.28
CA VAL A 89 11.15 2.32 -25.95
C VAL A 89 11.38 2.36 -27.46
N GLN A 90 11.42 1.19 -28.08
CA GLN A 90 11.56 1.04 -29.53
C GLN A 90 10.31 0.41 -30.12
N GLU A 91 10.07 0.69 -31.40
CA GLU A 91 9.01 0.03 -32.17
C GLU A 91 9.32 -1.47 -32.31
N GLY A 92 8.29 -2.32 -32.22
CA GLY A 92 8.43 -3.78 -32.33
C GLY A 92 8.80 -4.51 -31.04
N MET A 93 9.09 -3.81 -29.94
CA MET A 93 9.28 -4.46 -28.63
C MET A 93 8.01 -5.21 -28.19
N SER A 94 8.17 -6.40 -27.64
CA SER A 94 7.08 -7.07 -26.92
C SER A 94 6.67 -6.27 -25.67
N PHE A 95 5.45 -6.49 -25.17
CA PHE A 95 4.98 -5.81 -23.96
C PHE A 95 5.89 -6.05 -22.75
N LEU A 96 6.43 -7.27 -22.61
CA LEU A 96 7.33 -7.64 -21.53
C LEU A 96 8.69 -6.93 -21.65
N GLU A 97 9.27 -6.91 -22.86
CA GLU A 97 10.54 -6.21 -23.11
C GLU A 97 10.40 -4.71 -22.84
N ARG A 98 9.31 -4.09 -23.32
CA ARG A 98 9.02 -2.67 -23.07
C ARG A 98 8.93 -2.38 -21.58
N THR A 99 8.20 -3.21 -20.83
CA THR A 99 8.01 -3.03 -19.38
C THR A 99 9.35 -3.12 -18.65
N LYS A 100 10.14 -4.17 -18.94
CA LYS A 100 11.47 -4.36 -18.36
C LYS A 100 12.45 -3.24 -18.71
N ALA A 101 12.42 -2.75 -19.95
CA ALA A 101 13.29 -1.65 -20.38
C ALA A 101 12.96 -0.35 -19.62
N ILE A 102 11.67 -0.02 -19.49
CA ILE A 102 11.20 1.15 -18.73
C ILE A 102 11.57 1.02 -17.25
N GLU A 103 11.33 -0.13 -16.63
CA GLU A 103 11.67 -0.38 -15.22
C GLU A 103 13.17 -0.27 -14.96
N LYS A 104 13.99 -0.89 -15.81
CA LYS A 104 15.44 -0.78 -15.73
C LYS A 104 15.87 0.69 -15.84
N ARG A 105 15.35 1.42 -16.83
CA ARG A 105 15.70 2.82 -17.05
C ARG A 105 15.32 3.71 -15.88
N ARG A 106 14.15 3.47 -15.26
CA ARG A 106 13.73 4.16 -14.03
C ARG A 106 14.70 3.92 -12.88
N LYS A 107 15.10 2.66 -12.64
CA LYS A 107 16.06 2.31 -11.58
C LYS A 107 17.44 2.94 -11.83
N GLU A 108 17.90 3.00 -13.08
CA GLU A 108 19.16 3.67 -13.44
C GLU A 108 19.12 5.17 -13.07
N LEU A 109 18.02 5.85 -13.40
CA LEU A 109 17.83 7.27 -13.09
C LEU A 109 17.70 7.51 -11.57
N GLU A 110 17.08 6.60 -10.84
CA GLU A 110 17.04 6.65 -9.37
C GLU A 110 18.45 6.54 -8.78
N ILE A 111 19.25 5.55 -9.21
CA ILE A 111 20.62 5.36 -8.72
C ILE A 111 21.50 6.57 -9.05
N GLU A 112 21.39 7.10 -10.27
CA GLU A 112 22.15 8.29 -10.66
C GLU A 112 21.78 9.49 -9.79
N ALA A 113 20.49 9.71 -9.53
CA ALA A 113 20.05 10.80 -8.68
C ALA A 113 20.48 10.62 -7.21
N GLU A 114 20.48 9.41 -6.67
CA GLU A 114 21.00 9.12 -5.32
C GLU A 114 22.51 9.35 -5.23
N ARG A 115 23.27 9.12 -6.31
CA ARG A 115 24.71 9.44 -6.38
C ARG A 115 24.97 10.94 -6.42
N GLN A 116 24.16 11.69 -7.19
CA GLN A 116 24.25 13.14 -7.30
C GLN A 116 23.79 13.86 -6.03
N HIS A 117 22.92 13.23 -5.24
CA HIS A 117 22.38 13.78 -4.00
C HIS A 117 22.58 12.83 -2.80
N PRO A 118 23.83 12.70 -2.30
CA PRO A 118 24.11 11.83 -1.16
C PRO A 118 23.21 12.13 0.04
N GLY A 119 22.62 11.07 0.62
CA GLY A 119 21.70 11.17 1.76
C GLY A 119 20.22 11.30 1.39
N LEU A 120 19.89 11.56 0.13
CA LEU A 120 18.51 11.51 -0.36
C LEU A 120 18.18 10.15 -0.98
N ARG A 121 16.88 9.84 -1.05
CA ARG A 121 16.35 8.67 -1.75
C ARG A 121 15.61 9.12 -3.00
N ALA A 122 15.82 8.43 -4.10
CA ALA A 122 15.15 8.73 -5.36
C ALA A 122 14.08 7.68 -5.67
N GLU A 123 12.91 8.12 -6.11
CA GLU A 123 11.83 7.25 -6.60
C GLU A 123 11.26 7.82 -7.90
N ALA A 124 11.31 7.03 -8.97
CA ALA A 124 10.64 7.34 -10.22
C ALA A 124 9.20 6.84 -10.15
N ALA A 125 8.23 7.74 -10.23
CA ALA A 125 6.81 7.43 -10.26
C ALA A 125 6.24 7.64 -11.66
N GLU A 126 5.34 6.74 -12.06
CA GLU A 126 4.51 6.92 -13.26
C GLU A 126 3.23 7.67 -12.88
N MET A 127 3.08 8.88 -13.39
CA MET A 127 1.95 9.79 -13.06
C MET A 127 0.77 9.61 -14.02
N PHE A 128 1.09 9.44 -15.31
CA PHE A 128 0.14 9.04 -16.34
C PHE A 128 0.70 7.79 -17.03
N ALA A 129 -0.07 6.70 -16.98
CA ALA A 129 0.36 5.40 -17.49
C ALA A 129 0.93 5.51 -18.91
N GLY A 130 2.16 5.05 -19.09
CA GLY A 130 2.88 5.06 -20.36
C GLY A 130 3.30 6.43 -20.89
N ARG A 131 3.05 7.53 -20.17
CA ARG A 131 3.23 8.90 -20.68
C ARG A 131 4.12 9.77 -19.81
N THR A 132 3.82 9.85 -18.52
CA THR A 132 4.48 10.83 -17.63
C THR A 132 5.18 10.10 -16.50
N TYR A 133 6.48 10.32 -16.41
CA TYR A 133 7.34 9.78 -15.36
C TYR A 133 7.99 10.94 -14.63
N VAL A 134 7.86 10.96 -13.30
CA VAL A 134 8.43 12.00 -12.45
C VAL A 134 9.36 11.36 -11.45
N LEU A 135 10.60 11.84 -11.38
CA LEU A 135 11.56 11.45 -10.37
C LEU A 135 11.39 12.34 -9.15
N PHE A 136 11.20 11.75 -7.99
CA PHE A 136 11.13 12.45 -6.71
C PHE A 136 12.39 12.18 -5.90
N LEU A 137 12.90 13.22 -5.24
CA LEU A 137 13.93 13.13 -4.22
C LEU A 137 13.30 13.31 -2.85
N TYR A 138 13.65 12.43 -1.93
CA TYR A 138 13.11 12.41 -0.58
C TYR A 138 14.19 12.39 0.49
N THR A 139 13.95 13.15 1.55
CA THR A 139 14.59 12.91 2.86
C THR A 139 13.76 11.88 3.62
N TYR A 140 14.41 10.87 4.17
CA TYR A 140 13.80 9.86 5.04
C TYR A 140 14.31 10.05 6.46
N LEU A 141 13.46 10.44 7.40
CA LEU A 141 13.80 10.54 8.82
C LEU A 141 13.38 9.24 9.53
N LYS A 142 14.32 8.62 10.24
CA LYS A 142 14.17 7.28 10.85
C LYS A 142 14.01 7.31 12.37
N ASP A 143 14.27 8.44 13.02
CA ASP A 143 13.96 8.66 14.43
C ASP A 143 12.69 9.51 14.52
N VAL A 144 11.57 8.84 14.72
CA VAL A 144 10.25 9.45 14.90
C VAL A 144 9.76 9.07 16.29
N ARG A 145 9.26 10.05 17.05
CA ARG A 145 8.82 9.84 18.42
C ARG A 145 7.40 10.31 18.61
N LEU A 146 6.61 9.55 19.38
CA LEU A 146 5.28 9.95 19.82
C LEU A 146 5.42 11.06 20.88
N VAL A 147 4.69 12.15 20.68
CA VAL A 147 4.66 13.32 21.59
C VAL A 147 3.33 13.40 22.32
N PHE A 148 2.23 13.16 21.60
CA PHE A 148 0.89 13.20 22.16
C PHE A 148 -0.05 12.28 21.40
N ALA A 149 -0.93 11.61 22.12
CA ALA A 149 -2.09 10.91 21.58
C ALA A 149 -3.27 11.09 22.54
N PRO A 150 -4.47 11.48 22.06
CA PRO A 150 -5.65 11.47 22.92
C PRO A 150 -6.04 10.03 23.28
N PRO A 151 -6.82 9.82 24.36
CA PRO A 151 -7.47 8.54 24.64
C PRO A 151 -8.20 7.99 23.40
N ALA A 152 -8.25 6.67 23.23
CA ALA A 152 -8.99 6.05 22.13
C ALA A 152 -10.49 6.42 22.13
N SER A 153 -11.06 6.73 23.29
CA SER A 153 -12.42 7.27 23.41
C SER A 153 -12.62 8.63 22.74
N VAL A 154 -11.54 9.34 22.38
CA VAL A 154 -11.56 10.57 21.59
C VAL A 154 -10.99 10.31 20.20
N GLY A 155 -9.77 9.74 20.13
CA GLY A 155 -9.03 9.50 18.89
C GLY A 155 -9.67 8.47 17.97
N ASN A 156 -10.54 7.63 18.49
CA ASN A 156 -11.31 6.62 17.75
C ASN A 156 -12.77 6.54 18.26
N PHE A 157 -13.34 7.66 18.71
CA PHE A 157 -14.74 7.75 19.13
C PHE A 157 -15.67 7.20 18.03
N GLY A 158 -16.66 6.40 18.44
CA GLY A 158 -17.59 5.71 17.53
C GLY A 158 -17.05 4.41 16.91
N GLY A 159 -15.73 4.20 16.96
CA GLY A 159 -15.08 2.99 16.47
C GLY A 159 -15.52 2.59 15.06
N GLU A 160 -15.77 1.30 14.85
CA GLU A 160 -16.18 0.78 13.55
C GLU A 160 -17.63 1.15 13.15
N ALA A 161 -18.48 1.48 14.12
CA ALA A 161 -19.87 1.86 13.86
C ALA A 161 -19.95 3.21 13.12
N ASP A 162 -19.09 4.16 13.51
CA ASP A 162 -19.03 5.49 12.89
C ASP A 162 -18.04 5.54 11.71
N ASN A 163 -17.27 4.46 11.48
CA ASN A 163 -16.26 4.42 10.44
C ASN A 163 -16.91 4.42 9.04
N TRP A 164 -16.62 5.48 8.26
CA TRP A 164 -17.23 5.84 6.96
C TRP A 164 -18.59 6.53 7.03
N GLU A 165 -19.03 6.96 8.21
CA GLU A 165 -20.33 7.62 8.40
C GLU A 165 -20.21 9.14 8.65
N TRP A 166 -21.30 9.85 8.34
CA TRP A 166 -21.55 11.24 8.73
C TRP A 166 -23.00 11.35 9.25
N PRO A 167 -23.30 12.04 10.38
CA PRO A 167 -22.42 12.88 11.21
C PRO A 167 -21.28 12.16 11.91
N ARG A 168 -20.18 12.87 12.21
CA ARG A 168 -18.98 12.29 12.83
C ARG A 168 -18.47 13.17 13.98
N HIS A 169 -18.06 12.54 15.08
CA HIS A 169 -17.63 13.23 16.31
C HIS A 169 -16.25 12.76 16.81
N THR A 170 -15.41 12.22 15.91
CA THR A 170 -14.10 11.66 16.27
C THR A 170 -13.00 12.72 16.27
N GLY A 171 -12.27 12.84 17.38
CA GLY A 171 -11.09 13.70 17.50
C GLY A 171 -9.82 12.99 17.01
N ASP A 172 -9.77 12.61 15.73
CA ASP A 172 -8.72 11.75 15.15
C ASP A 172 -7.42 12.52 14.87
N PHE A 173 -6.64 12.82 15.91
CA PHE A 173 -5.34 13.49 15.79
C PHE A 173 -4.30 12.93 16.78
N SER A 174 -3.02 13.08 16.44
CA SER A 174 -1.87 12.80 17.29
C SER A 174 -0.73 13.74 16.95
N PHE A 175 0.22 13.89 17.86
CA PHE A 175 1.48 14.58 17.59
C PHE A 175 2.66 13.61 17.67
N MET A 176 3.50 13.68 16.65
CA MET A 176 4.79 13.02 16.60
C MET A 176 5.89 14.07 16.44
N ARG A 177 7.15 13.69 16.61
CA ARG A 177 8.29 14.55 16.30
C ARG A 177 9.34 13.76 15.55
N ALA A 178 9.87 14.36 14.48
CA ALA A 178 11.02 13.80 13.78
C ALA A 178 12.34 14.35 14.33
N TYR A 179 13.35 13.49 14.33
CA TYR A 179 14.70 13.77 14.83
C TYR A 179 15.76 13.42 13.78
N THR A 180 16.92 14.06 13.91
CA THR A 180 18.13 13.80 13.11
C THR A 180 19.32 13.59 14.02
N ALA A 181 20.42 13.06 13.48
CA ALA A 181 21.71 13.17 14.13
C ALA A 181 22.09 14.66 14.36
N PRO A 182 23.03 14.95 15.29
CA PRO A 182 23.49 16.31 15.56
C PRO A 182 24.02 17.07 14.32
N ASP A 183 24.52 16.35 13.32
CA ASP A 183 24.99 16.90 12.05
C ASP A 183 23.86 17.21 11.05
N GLY A 184 22.61 16.90 11.42
CA GLY A 184 21.42 17.08 10.58
C GLY A 184 21.10 15.91 9.66
N SER A 185 21.93 14.85 9.63
CA SER A 185 21.69 13.67 8.81
C SER A 185 20.59 12.76 9.39
N SER A 186 19.97 11.96 8.52
CA SER A 186 19.01 10.95 8.96
C SER A 186 19.71 9.87 9.79
N ALA A 187 19.19 9.62 10.98
CA ALA A 187 19.68 8.58 11.87
C ALA A 187 18.51 7.79 12.45
N THR A 188 18.79 6.54 12.82
CA THR A 188 17.92 5.78 13.73
C THR A 188 17.96 6.39 15.12
N TRP A 189 17.07 5.94 16.01
CA TRP A 189 16.97 6.47 17.37
C TRP A 189 18.32 6.53 18.10
N SER A 190 18.57 7.67 18.74
CA SER A 190 19.65 7.90 19.69
C SER A 190 19.25 8.98 20.69
N ALA A 191 19.74 8.86 21.93
CA ALA A 191 19.53 9.88 22.96
C ALA A 191 20.20 11.22 22.61
N GLN A 192 21.21 11.22 21.72
CA GLN A 192 21.92 12.43 21.28
C GLN A 192 21.27 13.10 20.06
N ASN A 193 20.27 12.47 19.43
CA ASN A 193 19.60 13.05 18.29
C ASN A 193 18.87 14.34 18.68
N ILE A 194 18.81 15.28 17.74
CA ILE A 194 18.19 16.59 17.92
C ILE A 194 16.90 16.69 17.09
N PRO A 195 15.91 17.50 17.52
CA PRO A 195 14.70 17.70 16.71
C PRO A 195 15.02 18.21 15.32
N TYR A 196 14.39 17.59 14.32
CA TYR A 196 14.50 18.03 12.93
C TYR A 196 13.96 19.46 12.78
N ARG A 197 14.64 20.28 11.98
CA ARG A 197 14.19 21.64 11.65
C ARG A 197 13.62 21.66 10.23
N PRO A 198 12.29 21.68 10.06
CA PRO A 198 11.69 21.69 8.73
C PRO A 198 11.90 23.04 8.04
N LYS A 199 12.00 23.02 6.71
CA LYS A 199 12.08 24.25 5.89
C LYS A 199 10.86 25.15 6.10
N ARG A 200 9.70 24.56 6.36
CA ARG A 200 8.44 25.25 6.64
C ARG A 200 7.59 24.43 7.61
N PHE A 201 6.77 25.11 8.39
CA PHE A 201 5.71 24.49 9.19
C PHE A 201 4.41 25.29 9.02
N LEU A 202 3.28 24.62 9.23
CA LEU A 202 1.95 25.20 9.13
C LEU A 202 1.61 25.94 10.42
N ARG A 203 0.94 27.08 10.27
CA ARG A 203 0.38 27.84 11.40
C ARG A 203 -1.09 27.45 11.55
N VAL A 204 -1.52 27.24 12.79
CA VAL A 204 -2.91 26.92 13.11
C VAL A 204 -3.75 28.19 13.04
N GLN A 205 -4.87 28.12 12.33
CA GLN A 205 -5.93 29.13 12.41
C GLN A 205 -6.88 28.75 13.55
N SER A 206 -6.89 29.53 14.63
CA SER A 206 -7.69 29.24 15.82
C SER A 206 -9.13 29.79 15.76
N ALA A 207 -9.45 30.60 14.76
CA ALA A 207 -10.79 31.20 14.62
C ALA A 207 -11.88 30.19 14.18
N GLY A 208 -11.50 28.98 13.77
CA GLY A 208 -12.44 27.99 13.21
C GLY A 208 -12.60 28.13 11.70
N VAL A 209 -13.62 27.45 11.17
CA VAL A 209 -14.04 27.47 9.77
C VAL A 209 -15.57 27.50 9.72
N ASP A 210 -16.12 28.22 8.74
CA ASP A 210 -17.56 28.32 8.50
C ASP A 210 -17.99 27.54 7.26
N GLU A 211 -19.30 27.28 7.15
CA GLU A 211 -19.86 26.68 5.94
C GLU A 211 -19.60 27.58 4.73
N GLY A 212 -19.04 27.00 3.66
CA GLY A 212 -18.70 27.73 2.43
C GLY A 212 -17.25 28.23 2.36
N ASP A 213 -16.47 28.12 3.45
CA ASP A 213 -15.05 28.46 3.43
C ASP A 213 -14.26 27.56 2.47
N ALA A 214 -13.30 28.16 1.76
CA ALA A 214 -12.43 27.44 0.86
C ALA A 214 -11.40 26.61 1.65
N VAL A 215 -11.40 25.29 1.44
CA VAL A 215 -10.45 24.36 2.06
C VAL A 215 -9.58 23.68 0.99
N PHE A 216 -8.27 23.64 1.24
CA PHE A 216 -7.30 22.95 0.40
C PHE A 216 -6.59 21.86 1.20
N LEU A 217 -6.49 20.67 0.63
CA LEU A 217 -5.81 19.52 1.23
C LEU A 217 -4.58 19.16 0.39
N LEU A 218 -3.44 19.08 1.05
CA LEU A 218 -2.18 18.59 0.48
C LEU A 218 -1.85 17.27 1.14
N GLY A 219 -1.44 16.27 0.36
CA GLY A 219 -1.07 14.97 0.90
C GLY A 219 -0.63 13.97 -0.16
N TYR A 220 -0.53 12.73 0.27
CA TYR A 220 -0.01 11.62 -0.52
C TYR A 220 -1.14 10.62 -0.83
N PRO A 221 -2.07 10.93 -1.75
CA PRO A 221 -3.11 9.98 -2.11
C PRO A 221 -2.47 8.71 -2.71
N GLY A 222 -2.98 7.54 -2.29
CA GLY A 222 -2.39 6.27 -2.68
C GLY A 222 -2.56 5.95 -4.17
N ARG A 223 -3.78 5.59 -4.59
CA ARG A 223 -4.10 5.21 -5.97
C ARG A 223 -5.51 5.65 -6.34
N THR A 224 -5.71 6.02 -7.59
CA THR A 224 -7.04 6.27 -8.16
C THR A 224 -7.16 5.63 -9.54
N ALA A 225 -8.39 5.37 -9.98
CA ALA A 225 -8.70 4.72 -11.25
C ALA A 225 -9.50 5.63 -12.19
N ARG A 226 -9.35 6.96 -12.09
CA ARG A 226 -10.21 7.96 -12.76
C ARG A 226 -10.24 7.88 -14.28
N HIS A 227 -9.16 7.39 -14.90
CA HIS A 227 -9.00 7.27 -16.35
C HIS A 227 -9.04 5.80 -16.82
N ARG A 228 -9.50 4.87 -15.98
CA ARG A 228 -9.65 3.48 -16.37
C ARG A 228 -10.89 3.28 -17.24
N THR A 229 -10.83 2.26 -18.09
CA THR A 229 -11.86 1.97 -19.07
C THR A 229 -13.11 1.33 -18.46
N ALA A 230 -14.21 1.30 -19.21
CA ALA A 230 -15.40 0.56 -18.83
C ALA A 230 -15.09 -0.94 -18.67
N SER A 231 -14.26 -1.50 -19.55
CA SER A 231 -13.80 -2.89 -19.46
C SER A 231 -13.03 -3.18 -18.16
N PHE A 232 -12.21 -2.25 -17.67
CA PHE A 232 -11.60 -2.36 -16.34
C PHE A 232 -12.66 -2.38 -15.23
N LEU A 233 -13.62 -1.45 -15.25
CA LEU A 233 -14.66 -1.37 -14.22
C LEU A 233 -15.58 -2.61 -14.23
N GLN A 234 -15.81 -3.20 -15.41
CA GLN A 234 -16.52 -4.47 -15.55
C GLN A 234 -15.74 -5.62 -14.94
N TYR A 235 -14.45 -5.76 -15.26
CA TYR A 235 -13.59 -6.77 -14.62
C TYR A 235 -13.55 -6.61 -13.09
N GLU A 236 -13.40 -5.38 -12.60
CA GLU A 236 -13.43 -5.07 -11.17
C GLU A 236 -14.74 -5.52 -10.52
N SER A 237 -15.88 -5.18 -11.12
CA SER A 237 -17.21 -5.45 -10.55
C SER A 237 -17.66 -6.92 -10.69
N ARG A 238 -17.29 -7.60 -11.79
CA ARG A 238 -17.74 -8.97 -12.07
C ARG A 238 -16.81 -10.03 -11.50
N VAL A 239 -15.51 -9.75 -11.38
CA VAL A 239 -14.50 -10.75 -11.02
C VAL A 239 -13.73 -10.32 -9.78
N ARG A 240 -12.94 -9.25 -9.86
CA ARG A 240 -11.93 -8.98 -8.83
C ARG A 240 -12.53 -8.64 -7.47
N LEU A 241 -13.48 -7.70 -7.41
CA LEU A 241 -14.09 -7.25 -6.15
C LEU A 241 -14.92 -8.36 -5.49
N PRO A 242 -15.82 -9.08 -6.20
CA PRO A 242 -16.56 -10.19 -5.60
C PRO A 242 -15.65 -11.28 -5.03
N LEU A 243 -14.64 -11.72 -5.79
CA LEU A 243 -13.70 -12.74 -5.32
C LEU A 243 -12.88 -12.26 -4.12
N THR A 244 -12.45 -10.99 -4.11
CA THR A 244 -11.75 -10.40 -2.97
C THR A 244 -12.61 -10.46 -1.71
N VAL A 245 -13.89 -10.08 -1.81
CA VAL A 245 -14.84 -10.12 -0.70
C VAL A 245 -15.01 -11.57 -0.20
N GLU A 246 -15.29 -12.51 -1.09
CA GLU A 246 -15.50 -13.91 -0.72
C GLU A 246 -14.27 -14.52 -0.01
N LEU A 247 -13.09 -14.37 -0.62
CA LEU A 247 -11.85 -14.97 -0.13
C LEU A 247 -11.43 -14.36 1.22
N TYR A 248 -11.62 -13.06 1.40
CA TYR A 248 -11.22 -12.39 2.65
C TYR A 248 -12.21 -12.68 3.77
N GLN A 249 -13.51 -12.73 3.48
CA GLN A 249 -14.49 -13.20 4.47
C GLN A 249 -14.22 -14.64 4.90
N TRP A 250 -13.85 -15.52 3.97
CA TRP A 250 -13.46 -16.89 4.32
C TRP A 250 -12.21 -16.93 5.20
N GLN A 251 -11.12 -16.23 4.83
CA GLN A 251 -9.90 -16.14 5.65
C GLN A 251 -10.18 -15.59 7.05
N ILE A 252 -11.00 -14.54 7.16
CA ILE A 252 -11.40 -13.97 8.45
C ILE A 252 -12.08 -15.03 9.32
N ARG A 253 -13.08 -15.74 8.78
CA ARG A 253 -13.78 -16.80 9.52
C ARG A 253 -12.84 -17.90 10.00
N GLN A 254 -11.95 -18.38 9.15
CA GLN A 254 -10.99 -19.43 9.53
C GLN A 254 -10.04 -18.99 10.66
N MET A 255 -9.61 -17.72 10.66
CA MET A 255 -8.79 -17.18 11.75
C MET A 255 -9.58 -16.96 13.04
N GLU A 256 -10.83 -16.50 12.93
CA GLU A 256 -11.74 -16.33 14.08
C GLU A 256 -12.08 -17.67 14.73
N GLU A 257 -12.45 -18.67 13.92
CA GLU A 257 -12.73 -20.04 14.34
C GLU A 257 -11.53 -20.66 15.06
N ALA A 258 -10.31 -20.49 14.52
CA ALA A 258 -9.09 -20.97 15.17
C ALA A 258 -8.80 -20.30 16.53
N GLY A 259 -9.31 -19.07 16.74
CA GLY A 259 -9.19 -18.36 18.01
C GLY A 259 -10.28 -18.70 19.03
N VAL A 260 -11.32 -19.46 18.65
CA VAL A 260 -12.39 -19.86 19.58
C VAL A 260 -11.80 -20.76 20.66
N GLY A 261 -11.90 -20.34 21.91
CA GLY A 261 -11.37 -21.09 23.05
C GLY A 261 -9.87 -20.93 23.31
N ASP A 262 -9.11 -20.25 22.44
CA ASP A 262 -7.69 -19.92 22.65
C ASP A 262 -7.39 -18.43 22.38
N ARG A 263 -7.25 -17.68 23.48
CA ARG A 263 -6.99 -16.23 23.43
C ARG A 263 -5.62 -15.91 22.82
N SER A 264 -4.62 -16.76 22.98
CA SER A 264 -3.29 -16.57 22.40
C SER A 264 -3.36 -16.64 20.87
N VAL A 265 -4.09 -17.62 20.33
CA VAL A 265 -4.31 -17.74 18.87
C VAL A 265 -5.12 -16.57 18.34
N ALA A 266 -6.19 -16.16 19.04
CA ALA A 266 -6.97 -14.99 18.66
C ALA A 266 -6.13 -13.70 18.58
N ILE A 267 -5.18 -13.51 19.52
CA ILE A 267 -4.27 -12.36 19.52
C ILE A 267 -3.31 -12.40 18.32
N ARG A 268 -2.73 -13.56 18.00
CA ARG A 268 -1.84 -13.71 16.83
C ARG A 268 -2.54 -13.33 15.52
N HIS A 269 -3.81 -13.69 15.38
CA HIS A 269 -4.56 -13.40 14.15
C HIS A 269 -5.17 -12.00 14.10
N ALA A 270 -5.32 -11.30 15.23
CA ALA A 270 -6.08 -10.05 15.32
C ALA A 270 -5.64 -8.99 14.31
N SER A 271 -4.32 -8.77 14.14
CA SER A 271 -3.79 -7.78 13.19
C SER A 271 -4.15 -8.12 11.74
N ARG A 272 -3.99 -9.40 11.37
CA ARG A 272 -4.29 -9.89 10.02
C ARG A 272 -5.78 -9.86 9.74
N THR A 273 -6.62 -10.34 10.66
CA THR A 273 -8.07 -10.28 10.56
C THR A 273 -8.55 -8.86 10.34
N LYS A 274 -8.05 -7.88 11.12
CA LYS A 274 -8.39 -6.47 10.96
C LYS A 274 -7.98 -5.93 9.58
N SER A 275 -6.77 -6.26 9.12
CA SER A 275 -6.27 -5.84 7.81
C SER A 275 -7.14 -6.38 6.66
N LEU A 276 -7.48 -7.68 6.69
CA LEU A 276 -8.37 -8.29 5.70
C LEU A 276 -9.79 -7.71 5.77
N ALA A 277 -10.33 -7.49 6.97
CA ALA A 277 -11.67 -6.90 7.16
C ALA A 277 -11.75 -5.48 6.58
N ASN A 278 -10.69 -4.69 6.72
CA ASN A 278 -10.61 -3.35 6.12
C ASN A 278 -10.66 -3.41 4.59
N VAL A 279 -9.92 -4.33 3.98
CA VAL A 279 -9.91 -4.50 2.52
C VAL A 279 -11.24 -5.07 2.03
N GLU A 280 -11.85 -6.00 2.76
CA GLU A 280 -13.17 -6.55 2.49
C GLU A 280 -14.23 -5.44 2.50
N LYS A 281 -14.31 -4.66 3.59
CA LYS A 281 -15.31 -3.59 3.77
C LYS A 281 -15.17 -2.55 2.66
N ARG A 282 -13.93 -2.15 2.34
CA ARG A 282 -13.64 -1.25 1.21
C ARG A 282 -14.10 -1.85 -0.12
N SER A 283 -13.76 -3.10 -0.40
CA SER A 283 -14.08 -3.76 -1.68
C SER A 283 -15.58 -3.94 -1.87
N ARG A 284 -16.30 -4.32 -0.80
CA ARG A 284 -17.76 -4.38 -0.77
C ARG A 284 -18.40 -3.01 -0.97
N GLY A 285 -17.88 -1.96 -0.32
CA GLY A 285 -18.33 -0.58 -0.54
C GLY A 285 -18.10 -0.09 -1.97
N GLN A 286 -16.94 -0.41 -2.57
CA GLN A 286 -16.65 -0.11 -3.97
C GLN A 286 -17.65 -0.80 -4.91
N LEU A 287 -17.97 -2.07 -4.67
CA LEU A 287 -18.95 -2.82 -5.46
C LEU A 287 -20.33 -2.17 -5.40
N GLN A 288 -20.79 -1.80 -4.20
CA GLN A 288 -22.06 -1.09 -4.02
C GLN A 288 -22.05 0.29 -4.69
N GLY A 289 -20.94 1.03 -4.59
CA GLY A 289 -20.78 2.34 -5.22
C GLY A 289 -20.82 2.27 -6.75
N LEU A 290 -20.12 1.29 -7.35
CA LEU A 290 -20.13 1.05 -8.80
C LEU A 290 -21.55 0.82 -9.31
N GLN A 291 -22.33 0.01 -8.61
CA GLN A 291 -23.72 -0.31 -8.97
C GLN A 291 -24.66 0.89 -8.76
N ARG A 292 -24.65 1.51 -7.58
CA ARG A 292 -25.59 2.60 -7.23
C ARG A 292 -25.40 3.84 -8.09
N ALA A 293 -24.15 4.18 -8.40
CA ALA A 293 -23.83 5.38 -9.18
C ALA A 293 -23.74 5.11 -10.69
N GLN A 294 -24.03 3.87 -11.15
CA GLN A 294 -23.99 3.50 -12.57
C GLN A 294 -22.68 3.91 -13.26
N ILE A 295 -21.55 3.70 -12.56
CA ILE A 295 -20.24 4.22 -12.98
C ILE A 295 -19.78 3.55 -14.28
N VAL A 296 -20.13 2.27 -14.47
CA VAL A 296 -19.80 1.52 -15.68
C VAL A 296 -20.52 2.11 -16.89
N GLU A 297 -21.82 2.38 -16.75
CA GLU A 297 -22.66 2.94 -17.81
C GLU A 297 -22.20 4.35 -18.19
N GLN A 298 -21.89 5.19 -17.21
CA GLN A 298 -21.33 6.52 -17.46
C GLN A 298 -19.97 6.43 -18.19
N ARG A 299 -19.11 5.48 -17.81
CA ARG A 299 -17.83 5.29 -18.49
C ARG A 299 -18.00 4.79 -19.92
N LEU A 300 -18.95 3.89 -20.18
CA LEU A 300 -19.28 3.43 -21.53
C LEU A 300 -19.72 4.60 -22.42
N GLN A 301 -20.55 5.50 -21.90
CA GLN A 301 -20.98 6.69 -22.63
C GLN A 301 -19.78 7.61 -22.97
N GLN A 302 -18.92 7.89 -22.00
CA GLN A 302 -17.70 8.68 -22.21
C GLN A 302 -16.74 8.03 -23.22
N GLU A 303 -16.65 6.70 -23.21
CA GLU A 303 -15.85 5.95 -24.18
C GLU A 303 -16.44 5.98 -25.59
N SER A 304 -17.77 5.95 -25.73
CA SER A 304 -18.43 6.11 -27.04
C SER A 304 -18.17 7.51 -27.62
N GLU A 305 -18.18 8.54 -26.77
CA GLU A 305 -17.84 9.91 -27.16
C GLU A 305 -16.38 10.01 -27.59
N LEU A 306 -15.46 9.39 -26.84
CA LEU A 306 -14.05 9.31 -27.19
C LEU A 306 -13.83 8.56 -28.51
N GLN A 307 -14.51 7.44 -28.73
CA GLN A 307 -14.41 6.67 -29.97
C GLN A 307 -14.90 7.51 -31.16
N SER A 308 -16.03 8.20 -31.01
CA SER A 308 -16.56 9.10 -32.05
C SER A 308 -15.58 10.25 -32.35
N PHE A 309 -14.94 10.81 -31.32
CA PHE A 309 -13.89 11.83 -31.48
C PHE A 309 -12.67 11.29 -32.25
N ILE A 310 -12.25 10.05 -31.96
CA ILE A 310 -11.14 9.38 -32.67
C ILE A 310 -11.51 9.13 -34.14
N GLU A 311 -12.73 8.67 -34.41
CA GLU A 311 -13.19 8.32 -35.76
C GLU A 311 -13.40 9.53 -36.67
N ALA A 312 -13.69 10.70 -36.10
CA ALA A 312 -13.88 11.94 -36.83
C ALA A 312 -12.59 12.52 -37.42
N ASP A 313 -11.41 12.07 -36.98
CA ASP A 313 -10.10 12.52 -37.46
C ASP A 313 -9.32 11.34 -38.05
N GLU A 314 -8.91 11.44 -39.32
CA GLU A 314 -8.23 10.36 -40.03
C GLU A 314 -6.90 9.94 -39.36
N VAL A 315 -6.14 10.91 -38.83
CA VAL A 315 -4.84 10.65 -38.18
C VAL A 315 -5.06 9.94 -36.85
N LEU A 316 -6.03 10.39 -36.05
CA LEU A 316 -6.39 9.73 -34.80
C LEU A 316 -6.97 8.34 -35.06
N ARG A 317 -7.84 8.19 -36.05
CA ARG A 317 -8.44 6.89 -36.41
C ARG A 317 -7.38 5.87 -36.79
N GLN A 318 -6.41 6.25 -37.63
CA GLN A 318 -5.31 5.36 -38.00
C GLN A 318 -4.46 4.95 -36.81
N LYS A 319 -4.28 5.85 -35.83
CA LYS A 319 -3.40 5.59 -34.68
C LYS A 319 -4.07 4.91 -33.49
N TYR A 320 -5.35 5.23 -33.24
CA TYR A 320 -6.06 4.89 -32.01
C TYR A 320 -7.42 4.23 -32.25
N GLY A 321 -7.86 4.02 -33.49
CA GLY A 321 -9.20 3.53 -33.80
C GLY A 321 -9.56 2.19 -33.16
N SER A 322 -8.57 1.35 -32.84
CA SER A 322 -8.78 0.07 -32.15
C SER A 322 -8.52 0.10 -30.65
N VAL A 323 -8.02 1.20 -30.07
CA VAL A 323 -7.40 1.19 -28.74
C VAL A 323 -8.35 0.71 -27.64
N LEU A 324 -9.61 1.16 -27.66
CA LEU A 324 -10.61 0.76 -26.65
C LEU A 324 -11.00 -0.71 -26.79
N ARG A 325 -11.12 -1.20 -28.03
CA ARG A 325 -11.39 -2.61 -28.33
C ARG A 325 -10.23 -3.50 -27.89
N ASP A 326 -9.00 -3.09 -28.16
CA ASP A 326 -7.81 -3.86 -27.83
C ASP A 326 -7.62 -3.92 -26.30
N ILE A 327 -7.90 -2.82 -25.57
CA ILE A 327 -7.97 -2.83 -24.10
C ILE A 327 -9.08 -3.76 -23.60
N ALA A 328 -10.26 -3.72 -24.21
CA ALA A 328 -11.37 -4.59 -23.83
C ALA A 328 -11.05 -6.08 -24.05
N ALA A 329 -10.31 -6.43 -25.11
CA ALA A 329 -9.86 -7.79 -25.36
C ALA A 329 -8.95 -8.31 -24.23
N VAL A 330 -8.00 -7.49 -23.77
CA VAL A 330 -7.15 -7.84 -22.60
C VAL A 330 -8.00 -8.09 -21.35
N TYR A 331 -8.99 -7.24 -21.08
CA TYR A 331 -9.87 -7.45 -19.92
C TYR A 331 -10.78 -8.67 -20.07
N ALA A 332 -11.16 -9.06 -21.29
CA ALA A 332 -11.90 -10.29 -21.52
C ALA A 332 -11.04 -11.54 -21.21
N GLU A 333 -9.76 -11.53 -21.59
CA GLU A 333 -8.81 -12.56 -21.20
C GLU A 333 -8.63 -12.61 -19.68
N MET A 334 -8.45 -11.45 -19.04
CA MET A 334 -8.34 -11.35 -17.58
C MET A 334 -9.61 -11.79 -16.86
N GLU A 335 -10.80 -11.50 -17.39
CA GLU A 335 -12.08 -11.95 -16.84
C GLU A 335 -12.18 -13.48 -16.90
N SER A 336 -11.78 -14.10 -18.01
CA SER A 336 -11.78 -15.56 -18.15
C SER A 336 -10.74 -16.26 -17.26
N ALA A 337 -9.54 -15.70 -17.13
CA ALA A 337 -8.46 -16.28 -16.32
C ALA A 337 -8.57 -15.92 -14.83
N GLY A 338 -9.32 -14.86 -14.51
CA GLY A 338 -9.36 -14.21 -13.20
C GLY A 338 -9.63 -15.15 -12.02
N PRO A 339 -10.63 -16.05 -12.08
CA PRO A 339 -10.85 -17.00 -10.99
C PRO A 339 -9.60 -17.84 -10.68
N LEU A 340 -8.93 -18.39 -11.69
CA LEU A 340 -7.72 -19.19 -11.51
C LEU A 340 -6.56 -18.34 -11.01
N GLU A 341 -6.27 -17.21 -11.68
CA GLU A 341 -5.12 -16.36 -11.33
C GLU A 341 -5.25 -15.75 -9.93
N ILE A 342 -6.43 -15.28 -9.54
CA ILE A 342 -6.65 -14.71 -8.20
C ILE A 342 -6.49 -15.81 -7.14
N HIS A 343 -6.96 -17.04 -7.37
CA HIS A 343 -6.77 -18.12 -6.41
C HIS A 343 -5.33 -18.61 -6.34
N LEU A 344 -4.59 -18.63 -7.47
CA LEU A 344 -3.14 -18.89 -7.47
C LEU A 344 -2.38 -17.80 -6.71
N GLN A 345 -2.77 -16.53 -6.88
CA GLN A 345 -2.21 -15.44 -6.09
C GLN A 345 -2.52 -15.63 -4.61
N GLN A 346 -3.78 -15.97 -4.25
CA GLN A 346 -4.16 -16.26 -2.86
C GLN A 346 -3.41 -17.48 -2.29
N LEU A 347 -3.13 -18.51 -3.08
CA LEU A 347 -2.33 -19.66 -2.62
C LEU A 347 -0.96 -19.21 -2.10
N ARG A 348 -0.37 -18.18 -2.72
CA ARG A 348 0.91 -17.60 -2.30
C ARG A 348 0.81 -16.69 -1.07
N GLN A 349 -0.37 -16.21 -0.66
CA GLN A 349 -0.48 -15.14 0.37
C GLN A 349 -1.49 -15.40 1.50
N ALA A 350 -2.47 -16.29 1.30
CA ALA A 350 -3.51 -16.61 2.28
C ALA A 350 -2.97 -17.52 3.41
N CYS A 351 -2.06 -18.43 3.09
CA CYS A 351 -1.29 -19.19 4.08
C CYS A 351 0.03 -18.45 4.38
N ARG A 352 0.36 -18.24 5.67
CA ARG A 352 1.56 -17.45 6.04
C ARG A 352 2.86 -18.21 5.76
N ALA A 353 2.89 -19.51 6.01
CA ALA A 353 4.03 -20.37 5.65
C ALA A 353 4.25 -20.41 4.13
N ALA A 354 3.18 -20.51 3.34
CA ALA A 354 3.28 -20.43 1.88
C ALA A 354 3.85 -19.07 1.43
N ALA A 355 3.35 -17.97 2.00
CA ALA A 355 3.86 -16.62 1.72
C ALA A 355 5.35 -16.49 2.04
N PHE A 356 5.78 -17.04 3.17
CA PHE A 356 7.20 -17.07 3.54
C PHE A 356 8.02 -17.92 2.56
N GLY A 357 7.56 -19.13 2.23
CA GLY A 357 8.24 -20.01 1.28
C GLY A 357 8.41 -19.38 -0.09
N PHE A 358 7.34 -18.80 -0.65
CA PHE A 358 7.42 -18.07 -1.92
C PHE A 358 8.33 -16.85 -1.83
N ALA A 359 8.31 -16.09 -0.74
CA ALA A 359 9.20 -14.95 -0.56
C ALA A 359 10.68 -15.36 -0.54
N VAL A 360 11.03 -16.49 0.09
CA VAL A 360 12.41 -17.03 0.08
C VAL A 360 12.80 -17.48 -1.33
N VAL A 361 11.92 -18.20 -2.03
CA VAL A 361 12.17 -18.63 -3.41
C VAL A 361 12.36 -17.42 -4.33
N ASP A 362 11.51 -16.40 -4.24
CA ASP A 362 11.65 -15.16 -5.00
C ASP A 362 12.99 -14.49 -4.66
N ALA A 363 13.35 -14.36 -3.38
CA ALA A 363 14.61 -13.78 -2.96
C ALA A 363 15.83 -14.50 -3.54
N VAL A 364 15.83 -15.84 -3.58
CA VAL A 364 16.92 -16.65 -4.16
C VAL A 364 17.07 -16.36 -5.65
N HIS A 365 15.97 -16.38 -6.40
CA HIS A 365 16.00 -16.11 -7.84
C HIS A 365 16.41 -14.67 -8.15
N GLU A 366 15.89 -13.69 -7.41
CA GLU A 366 16.20 -12.29 -7.63
C GLU A 366 17.64 -11.97 -7.23
N ARG A 367 18.13 -12.48 -6.10
CA ARG A 367 19.51 -12.20 -5.67
C ARG A 367 20.58 -12.86 -6.53
N ALA A 368 20.23 -13.85 -7.36
CA ALA A 368 21.11 -14.40 -8.39
C ALA A 368 21.31 -13.44 -9.58
N LYS A 369 20.45 -12.43 -9.76
CA LYS A 369 20.55 -11.42 -10.82
C LYS A 369 21.43 -10.24 -10.39
N PRO A 370 21.97 -9.47 -11.35
CA PRO A 370 22.54 -8.15 -11.07
C PRO A 370 21.56 -7.25 -10.31
N ASP A 371 22.02 -6.41 -9.39
CA ASP A 371 21.14 -5.65 -8.47
C ASP A 371 20.07 -4.81 -9.20
N ILE A 372 20.42 -4.19 -10.32
CA ILE A 372 19.51 -3.37 -11.14
C ILE A 372 18.37 -4.19 -11.78
N GLU A 373 18.59 -5.48 -11.99
CA GLU A 373 17.64 -6.41 -12.60
C GLU A 373 16.73 -7.10 -11.57
N ARG A 374 16.98 -6.88 -10.28
CA ARG A 374 16.19 -7.46 -9.19
C ARG A 374 14.87 -6.74 -9.02
N GLU A 375 13.83 -7.47 -8.64
CA GLU A 375 12.62 -6.86 -8.11
C GLU A 375 12.92 -5.99 -6.88
N SER A 376 12.17 -4.89 -6.73
CA SER A 376 12.46 -3.82 -5.75
C SER A 376 12.70 -4.33 -4.31
N PRO A 377 11.89 -5.24 -3.74
CA PRO A 377 12.11 -5.75 -2.38
C PRO A 377 13.47 -6.45 -2.17
N TRP A 378 14.06 -6.99 -3.24
CA TRP A 378 15.25 -7.82 -3.18
C TRP A 378 16.52 -7.12 -3.68
N MET A 379 16.41 -5.85 -4.09
CA MET A 379 17.56 -4.99 -4.31
C MET A 379 18.33 -4.79 -3.00
N ASP A 380 19.65 -4.63 -3.07
CA ASP A 380 20.52 -4.52 -1.89
C ASP A 380 20.10 -3.36 -0.97
N ARG A 381 19.60 -2.27 -1.55
CA ARG A 381 19.08 -1.10 -0.82
C ARG A 381 17.82 -1.37 0.02
N ASN A 382 17.03 -2.39 -0.31
CA ASN A 382 15.74 -2.71 0.33
C ASN A 382 15.78 -4.05 1.10
N TYR A 383 16.75 -4.92 0.80
CA TYR A 383 16.80 -6.29 1.27
C TYR A 383 16.70 -6.44 2.80
N ALA A 384 17.44 -5.63 3.56
CA ALA A 384 17.42 -5.69 5.03
C ALA A 384 16.01 -5.40 5.60
N GLN A 385 15.30 -4.43 5.01
CA GLN A 385 13.93 -4.11 5.38
C GLN A 385 12.98 -5.25 5.04
N SER A 386 13.05 -5.78 3.81
CA SER A 386 12.19 -6.90 3.39
C SER A 386 12.39 -8.15 4.24
N VAL A 387 13.63 -8.47 4.63
CA VAL A 387 13.91 -9.57 5.57
C VAL A 387 13.29 -9.30 6.94
N GLN A 388 13.35 -8.06 7.43
CA GLN A 388 12.76 -7.70 8.72
C GLN A 388 11.23 -7.79 8.70
N GLU A 389 10.59 -7.32 7.64
CA GLU A 389 9.13 -7.41 7.45
C GLU A 389 8.66 -8.88 7.43
N LEU A 390 9.41 -9.77 6.76
CA LEU A 390 9.14 -11.20 6.78
C LEU A 390 9.28 -11.81 8.18
N LYS A 391 10.33 -11.46 8.93
CA LYS A 391 10.53 -11.93 10.30
C LYS A 391 9.43 -11.46 11.25
N VAL A 392 8.97 -10.22 11.12
CA VAL A 392 7.86 -9.68 11.92
C VAL A 392 6.59 -10.46 11.61
N SER A 393 6.29 -10.70 10.33
CA SER A 393 5.15 -11.50 9.91
C SER A 393 5.16 -12.89 10.55
N LEU A 394 6.30 -13.57 10.61
CA LEU A 394 6.40 -14.92 11.18
C LEU A 394 6.09 -15.02 12.69
N ARG A 395 6.15 -13.91 13.44
CA ARG A 395 5.82 -13.93 14.89
C ARG A 395 4.37 -14.32 15.17
N ASP A 396 3.49 -14.00 14.23
CA ASP A 396 2.06 -14.27 14.31
C ASP A 396 1.68 -15.62 13.67
N TRP A 397 2.67 -16.48 13.39
CA TRP A 397 2.41 -17.77 12.77
C TRP A 397 1.74 -18.75 13.75
N HIS A 398 0.71 -19.43 13.25
CA HIS A 398 -0.01 -20.49 13.96
C HIS A 398 -0.20 -21.67 12.98
N PRO A 399 0.64 -22.72 13.08
CA PRO A 399 0.65 -23.82 12.11
C PRO A 399 -0.72 -24.49 11.90
N PRO A 400 -1.52 -24.81 12.93
CA PRO A 400 -2.85 -25.41 12.71
C PRO A 400 -3.79 -24.54 11.86
N THR A 401 -3.78 -23.21 12.05
CA THR A 401 -4.58 -22.32 11.18
C THR A 401 -4.06 -22.32 9.75
N ASP A 402 -2.73 -22.36 9.56
CA ASP A 402 -2.15 -22.36 8.22
C ASP A 402 -2.41 -23.68 7.47
N VAL A 403 -2.56 -24.81 8.16
CA VAL A 403 -3.06 -26.07 7.57
C VAL A 403 -4.47 -25.88 7.00
N GLU A 404 -5.38 -25.31 7.80
CA GLU A 404 -6.76 -25.04 7.34
C GLU A 404 -6.79 -24.05 6.17
N MET A 405 -5.97 -23.00 6.23
CA MET A 405 -5.84 -22.01 5.16
C MET A 405 -5.33 -22.64 3.87
N LEU A 406 -4.23 -23.40 3.93
CA LEU A 406 -3.63 -23.99 2.75
C LEU A 406 -4.54 -25.07 2.16
N SER A 407 -5.13 -25.93 2.99
CA SER A 407 -6.10 -26.94 2.57
C SER A 407 -7.33 -26.31 1.91
N GLY A 408 -7.90 -25.26 2.51
CA GLY A 408 -9.03 -24.54 1.94
C GLY A 408 -8.71 -23.88 0.60
N MET A 409 -7.51 -23.30 0.45
CA MET A 409 -7.07 -22.74 -0.84
C MET A 409 -6.87 -23.81 -1.91
N LEU A 410 -6.28 -24.95 -1.57
CA LEU A 410 -6.11 -26.09 -2.48
C LEU A 410 -7.48 -26.66 -2.93
N ARG A 411 -8.44 -26.78 -2.01
CA ARG A 411 -9.82 -27.19 -2.33
C ARG A 411 -10.54 -26.21 -3.24
N ARG A 412 -10.35 -24.91 -3.04
CA ARG A 412 -10.90 -23.88 -3.95
C ARG A 412 -10.26 -23.95 -5.32
N LEU A 413 -8.95 -24.16 -5.41
CA LEU A 413 -8.27 -24.36 -6.69
C LEU A 413 -8.76 -25.62 -7.41
N SER A 414 -9.01 -26.72 -6.70
CA SER A 414 -9.42 -27.99 -7.32
C SER A 414 -10.78 -27.93 -8.03
N SER A 415 -11.63 -26.94 -7.66
CA SER A 415 -12.92 -26.68 -8.29
C SER A 415 -12.86 -25.70 -9.47
N ILE A 416 -11.73 -25.03 -9.71
CA ILE A 416 -11.58 -24.03 -10.76
C ILE A 416 -11.11 -24.69 -12.06
N PRO A 417 -11.81 -24.44 -13.20
CA PRO A 417 -11.34 -24.87 -14.52
C PRO A 417 -9.91 -24.38 -14.80
N GLY A 418 -9.06 -25.28 -15.32
CA GLY A 418 -7.66 -24.98 -15.61
C GLY A 418 -6.67 -25.30 -14.49
N ALA A 419 -7.11 -25.39 -13.22
CA ALA A 419 -6.19 -25.77 -12.13
C ALA A 419 -5.59 -27.17 -12.33
N ARG A 420 -6.40 -28.12 -12.82
CA ARG A 420 -5.96 -29.49 -13.17
C ARG A 420 -5.02 -29.57 -14.37
N GLN A 421 -4.83 -28.47 -15.11
CA GLN A 421 -3.87 -28.39 -16.21
C GLN A 421 -2.48 -27.97 -15.73
N ILE A 422 -2.34 -27.55 -14.45
CA ILE A 422 -1.07 -27.12 -13.86
C ILE A 422 -0.41 -28.36 -13.21
N PRO A 423 0.66 -28.94 -13.77
CA PRO A 423 1.20 -30.22 -13.30
C PRO A 423 1.62 -30.20 -11.82
N ALA A 424 2.12 -29.06 -11.35
CA ALA A 424 2.52 -28.87 -9.96
C ALA A 424 1.34 -28.89 -8.96
N LEU A 425 0.10 -28.61 -9.41
CA LEU A 425 -1.08 -28.62 -8.55
C LEU A 425 -1.79 -29.97 -8.52
N ILE A 426 -1.67 -30.79 -9.57
CA ILE A 426 -2.34 -32.09 -9.68
C ILE A 426 -2.14 -32.92 -8.40
N PRO A 427 -0.92 -33.22 -7.94
CA PRO A 427 -0.72 -34.09 -6.77
C PRO A 427 -1.17 -33.45 -5.44
N LEU A 428 -1.58 -32.18 -5.44
CA LEU A 428 -2.04 -31.44 -4.27
C LEU A 428 -3.57 -31.29 -4.24
N THR A 429 -4.26 -31.58 -5.34
CA THR A 429 -5.67 -31.19 -5.55
C THR A 429 -6.58 -32.32 -6.02
N GLU A 430 -6.11 -33.58 -6.01
CA GLU A 430 -6.88 -34.73 -6.54
C GLU A 430 -8.15 -35.04 -5.73
N SER A 431 -8.12 -34.81 -4.41
CA SER A 431 -9.26 -34.97 -3.51
C SER A 431 -9.17 -34.03 -2.32
N GLU A 432 -10.28 -33.85 -1.59
CA GLU A 432 -10.30 -33.08 -0.34
C GLU A 432 -9.32 -33.63 0.70
N GLN A 433 -9.26 -34.96 0.84
CA GLN A 433 -8.31 -35.62 1.73
C GLN A 433 -6.85 -35.36 1.33
N ILE A 434 -6.56 -35.34 0.02
CA ILE A 434 -5.22 -35.02 -0.50
C ILE A 434 -4.86 -33.56 -0.25
N CYS A 435 -5.80 -32.63 -0.39
CA CYS A 435 -5.58 -31.22 -0.06
C CYS A 435 -5.15 -31.05 1.41
N GLU A 436 -5.84 -31.73 2.33
CA GLU A 436 -5.53 -31.68 3.77
C GLU A 436 -4.19 -32.33 4.11
N GLN A 437 -3.91 -33.52 3.56
CA GLN A 437 -2.63 -34.21 3.76
C GLN A 437 -1.45 -33.41 3.20
N ALA A 438 -1.61 -32.84 2.01
CA ALA A 438 -0.62 -31.98 1.39
C ALA A 438 -0.37 -30.73 2.23
N ALA A 439 -1.44 -30.08 2.72
CA ALA A 439 -1.33 -28.92 3.59
C ALA A 439 -0.56 -29.26 4.88
N LYS A 440 -0.92 -30.33 5.60
CA LYS A 440 -0.21 -30.77 6.80
C LYS A 440 1.29 -30.98 6.53
N ARG A 441 1.62 -31.75 5.50
CA ARG A 441 3.01 -32.06 5.12
C ARG A 441 3.83 -30.82 4.72
N LEU A 442 3.20 -29.79 4.14
CA LEU A 442 3.89 -28.57 3.72
C LEU A 442 4.09 -27.56 4.86
N ILE A 443 3.29 -27.68 5.93
CA ILE A 443 3.35 -26.79 7.10
C ILE A 443 4.26 -27.35 8.20
N GLU A 444 4.29 -28.67 8.37
CA GLU A 444 5.28 -29.40 9.18
C GLU A 444 6.70 -29.24 8.62
#